data_AF-A0A831LEK4-F1
#
_entry.id   AF-A0A831LEK4-F1
#
_cell.length_a   1.000
_cell.length_b   1.000
_cell.length_c   1.000
_cell.angle_alpha   90.00
_cell.angle_beta   90.00
_cell.angle_gamma   90.00
#
_symmetry.space_group_name_H-M   'P 1'
#
loop_
_entity.id
_entity.type
_entity.pdbx_description
1 polymer ?
#
loop_
_entity_poly.entity_id
_entity_poly.type
_entity_poly.pdbx_seq_one_letter_code
_entity_poly.pdbx_strand_id
1 'polypeptide(L)'
;MNSLFKKIIILSSLILLPANLVLAQESQHLGDIFQKIINVVFAPLVAILIGLGLVSFFWGLIKYLSSIDNEEDQKKAKSLIIYGIVILFIMVSVWGLVAMIQTSFLPGASLDPVTPQF
;
A
#
# COMPACT_ATOMS: atom_id res chain seq x y z
N MET A 1 -18.69 22.85 -52.46
CA MET A 1 -18.96 22.58 -51.03
C MET A 1 -18.39 23.73 -50.20
N ASN A 2 -19.26 24.62 -49.71
CA ASN A 2 -18.85 25.89 -49.10
C ASN A 2 -17.93 25.67 -47.90
N SER A 3 -16.93 26.56 -47.73
CA SER A 3 -15.97 26.53 -46.61
C SER A 3 -16.66 26.45 -45.24
N LEU A 4 -17.85 27.02 -45.12
CA LEU A 4 -18.68 26.97 -43.91
C LEU A 4 -19.20 25.55 -43.57
N PHE A 5 -19.55 24.75 -44.57
CA PHE A 5 -20.05 23.39 -44.38
C PHE A 5 -18.97 22.45 -43.84
N LYS A 6 -17.72 22.62 -44.31
CA LYS A 6 -16.57 21.86 -43.80
C LYS A 6 -16.28 22.18 -42.33
N LYS A 7 -16.44 23.44 -41.90
CA LYS A 7 -16.24 23.85 -40.49
C LYS A 7 -17.30 23.28 -39.56
N ILE A 8 -18.56 23.18 -40.02
CA ILE A 8 -19.66 22.60 -39.25
C ILE A 8 -19.41 21.10 -39.00
N ILE A 9 -18.94 20.36 -40.01
CA ILE A 9 -18.61 18.93 -39.87
C ILE A 9 -17.44 18.69 -38.89
N ILE A 10 -16.42 19.54 -38.93
CA ILE A 10 -15.27 19.43 -38.02
C ILE A 10 -15.71 19.76 -36.58
N LEU A 11 -16.56 20.77 -36.40
CA LEU A 11 -17.05 21.16 -35.08
C LEU A 11 -17.94 20.08 -34.47
N SER A 12 -18.84 19.46 -35.25
CA SER A 12 -19.64 18.33 -34.75
C SER A 12 -18.78 17.12 -34.39
N SER A 13 -17.78 16.79 -35.22
CA SER A 13 -16.82 15.72 -34.91
C SER A 13 -16.07 15.98 -33.60
N LEU A 14 -15.61 17.22 -33.37
CA LEU A 14 -14.86 17.58 -32.16
C LEU A 14 -15.71 17.52 -30.87
N ILE A 15 -17.02 17.71 -30.98
CA ILE A 15 -17.97 17.61 -29.87
C ILE A 15 -18.35 16.15 -29.58
N LEU A 16 -18.33 15.29 -30.59
CA LEU A 16 -18.63 13.86 -30.46
C LEU A 16 -17.43 13.02 -29.96
N LEU A 17 -16.18 13.44 -30.20
CA LEU A 17 -14.98 12.77 -29.66
C LEU A 17 -14.93 12.67 -28.11
N PRO A 18 -15.20 13.74 -27.32
CA PRO A 18 -15.11 13.67 -25.86
C PRO A 18 -16.21 12.82 -25.23
N ALA A 19 -17.37 12.67 -25.88
CA ALA A 19 -18.44 11.81 -25.39
C ALA A 19 -17.99 10.34 -25.30
N ASN A 20 -17.15 9.90 -26.24
CA ASN A 20 -16.66 8.53 -26.33
C ASN A 20 -15.57 8.23 -25.30
N LEU A 21 -14.85 9.25 -24.82
CA LEU A 21 -13.88 9.14 -23.74
C LEU A 21 -14.57 9.12 -22.36
N VAL A 22 -15.69 9.83 -22.22
CA VAL A 22 -16.53 9.82 -21.01
C VAL A 22 -17.34 8.52 -20.90
N LEU A 23 -17.77 7.94 -22.02
CA LEU A 23 -18.49 6.66 -22.07
C LEU A 23 -17.58 5.44 -21.99
N ALA A 24 -16.27 5.58 -22.19
CA ALA A 24 -15.28 4.52 -21.89
C ALA A 24 -15.08 4.32 -20.38
N GLN A 25 -15.71 5.15 -19.54
CA GLN A 25 -15.78 5.01 -18.10
C GLN A 25 -16.81 3.93 -17.71
N GLU A 26 -16.65 2.73 -18.26
CA GLU A 26 -17.52 1.60 -18.03
C GLU A 26 -16.77 0.49 -17.27
N SER A 27 -17.16 0.34 -16.00
CA SER A 27 -17.16 -0.93 -15.24
C SER A 27 -15.85 -1.49 -14.67
N GLN A 28 -15.34 -0.86 -13.61
CA GLN A 28 -14.62 -1.56 -12.51
C GLN A 28 -15.18 -1.17 -11.13
N HIS A 29 -16.45 -0.76 -11.04
CA HIS A 29 -17.04 -0.16 -9.82
C HIS A 29 -16.89 -0.99 -8.53
N LEU A 30 -16.92 -2.33 -8.58
CA LEU A 30 -16.74 -3.17 -7.37
C LEU A 30 -15.27 -3.42 -7.02
N GLY A 31 -14.41 -3.59 -8.03
CA GLY A 31 -12.97 -3.76 -7.84
C GLY A 31 -12.33 -2.47 -7.29
N ASP A 32 -12.76 -1.32 -7.81
CA ASP A 32 -12.28 -0.02 -7.39
C ASP A 32 -12.68 0.30 -5.94
N ILE A 33 -13.88 -0.11 -5.50
CA ILE A 33 -14.30 0.06 -4.10
C ILE A 33 -13.47 -0.83 -3.18
N PHE A 34 -13.25 -2.09 -3.55
CA PHE A 34 -12.41 -3.01 -2.76
C PHE A 34 -10.97 -2.50 -2.64
N GLN A 35 -10.38 -2.07 -3.75
CA GLN A 35 -9.03 -1.49 -3.76
C GLN A 35 -8.97 -0.18 -2.98
N LYS A 36 -10.01 0.65 -3.06
CA LYS A 36 -10.09 1.89 -2.29
C LYS A 36 -10.22 1.63 -0.79
N ILE A 37 -10.97 0.61 -0.37
CA ILE A 37 -11.07 0.22 1.05
C ILE A 37 -9.72 -0.29 1.56
N ILE A 38 -9.05 -1.16 0.79
CA ILE A 38 -7.74 -1.68 1.15
C ILE A 38 -6.72 -0.53 1.27
N ASN A 39 -6.66 0.35 0.28
CA ASN A 39 -5.70 1.45 0.27
C ASN A 39 -6.00 2.55 1.30
N VAL A 40 -7.26 2.84 1.59
CA VAL A 40 -7.63 3.90 2.54
C VAL A 40 -7.57 3.43 3.99
N VAL A 41 -7.80 2.14 4.27
CA VAL A 41 -7.87 1.62 5.64
C VAL A 41 -6.62 0.85 6.02
N PHE A 42 -6.17 -0.10 5.19
CA PHE A 42 -5.07 -0.99 5.56
C PHE A 42 -3.70 -0.32 5.39
N ALA A 43 -3.49 0.48 4.33
CA ALA A 43 -2.20 1.15 4.11
C ALA A 43 -1.79 2.07 5.28
N PRO A 44 -2.63 3.01 5.76
CA PRO A 44 -2.25 3.86 6.89
C PRO A 44 -2.14 3.07 8.20
N LEU A 45 -2.98 2.04 8.41
CA LEU A 45 -2.92 1.22 9.61
C LEU A 45 -1.59 0.45 9.70
N VAL A 46 -1.13 -0.13 8.58
CA VAL A 46 0.16 -0.82 8.50
C VAL A 46 1.31 0.16 8.69
N ALA A 47 1.27 1.35 8.06
CA ALA A 47 2.28 2.39 8.25
C ALA A 47 2.40 2.82 9.73
N ILE A 48 1.28 3.00 10.42
CA ILE A 48 1.24 3.32 11.84
C ILE A 48 1.81 2.16 12.67
N LEU A 49 1.44 0.91 12.37
CA LEU A 49 1.96 -0.26 13.09
C LEU A 49 3.47 -0.43 12.92
N ILE A 50 4.00 -0.16 11.72
CA ILE A 50 5.45 -0.20 11.48
C ILE A 50 6.13 0.92 12.28
N GLY A 51 5.60 2.14 12.25
CA GLY A 51 6.10 3.24 13.07
C GLY A 51 6.10 2.91 14.57
N LEU A 52 5.00 2.34 15.07
CA LEU A 52 4.86 1.95 16.47
C LEU A 52 5.79 0.79 16.85
N GLY A 53 5.98 -0.18 15.95
CA GLY A 53 6.93 -1.28 16.09
C GLY A 53 8.36 -0.80 16.16
N LEU A 54 8.74 0.17 15.31
CA LEU A 54 10.06 0.78 15.30
C LEU A 54 10.32 1.57 16.59
N VAL A 55 9.36 2.39 17.04
CA VAL A 55 9.45 3.12 18.31
C VAL A 55 9.58 2.17 19.49
N SER A 56 8.78 1.10 19.53
CA SER A 56 8.83 0.10 20.61
C SER A 56 10.15 -0.68 20.61
N PHE A 57 10.70 -0.98 19.43
CA PHE A 57 12.01 -1.62 19.29
C PHE A 57 13.14 -0.73 19.84
N PHE A 58 13.18 0.55 19.43
CA PHE A 58 14.18 1.49 19.95
C PHE A 58 14.01 1.75 21.45
N TRP A 59 12.78 1.85 21.94
CA TRP A 59 12.51 1.99 23.38
C TRP A 59 13.00 0.79 24.18
N GLY A 60 12.79 -0.43 23.67
CA GLY A 60 13.32 -1.65 24.24
C GLY A 60 14.85 -1.68 24.24
N LEU A 61 15.48 -1.22 23.16
CA LEU A 61 16.95 -1.17 23.04
C LEU A 61 17.58 -0.17 24.01
N ILE A 62 17.02 1.03 24.13
CA ILE A 62 17.48 2.04 25.09
C ILE A 62 17.35 1.51 26.51
N LYS A 63 16.22 0.89 26.83
CA LYS A 63 15.99 0.30 28.16
C LYS A 63 16.97 -0.84 28.46
N TYR A 64 17.30 -1.66 27.46
CA TYR A 64 18.29 -2.72 27.59
C TYR A 64 19.69 -2.18 27.89
N LEU A 65 20.10 -1.11 27.22
CA LEU A 65 21.39 -0.45 27.47
C LEU A 65 21.45 0.22 28.84
N SER A 66 20.36 0.84 29.30
CA SER A 66 20.30 1.45 30.64
C SER A 66 20.24 0.44 31.79
N SER A 67 19.87 -0.81 31.50
CA SER A 67 19.72 -1.88 32.51
C SER A 67 20.91 -2.85 32.53
N ILE A 68 22.09 -2.41 32.09
CA ILE A 68 23.31 -3.24 32.07
C ILE A 68 23.70 -3.72 33.48
N ASP A 69 23.47 -2.91 34.51
CA ASP A 69 23.89 -3.21 35.89
C ASP A 69 22.89 -4.10 36.68
N ASN A 70 21.72 -4.42 36.12
CA ASN A 70 20.71 -5.26 36.77
C ASN A 70 20.24 -6.39 35.86
N GLU A 71 20.60 -7.64 36.19
CA GLU A 71 20.22 -8.83 35.42
C GLU A 71 18.70 -9.01 35.28
N GLU A 72 17.91 -8.61 36.27
CA GLU A 72 16.46 -8.77 36.24
C GLU A 72 15.81 -7.79 35.25
N ASP A 73 16.27 -6.54 35.26
CA ASP A 73 15.80 -5.52 34.33
C ASP A 73 16.32 -5.77 32.91
N GLN A 74 17.53 -6.34 32.79
CA GLN A 74 18.07 -6.80 31.53
C GLN A 74 17.18 -7.88 30.89
N LYS A 75 16.72 -8.88 31.67
CA LYS A 75 15.81 -9.92 31.17
C LYS A 75 14.49 -9.33 30.68
N LYS A 76 13.91 -8.39 31.43
CA LYS A 76 12.67 -7.70 31.04
C LYS A 76 12.85 -6.87 29.76
N ALA A 77 13.98 -6.17 29.63
CA ALA A 77 14.28 -5.39 28.44
C ALA A 77 14.52 -6.25 27.19
N LYS A 78 15.23 -7.39 27.34
CA LYS A 78 15.40 -8.38 26.25
C LYS A 78 14.05 -8.90 25.74
N SER A 79 13.13 -9.19 26.64
CA SER A 79 11.79 -9.65 26.28
C SER A 79 11.04 -8.59 25.44
N LEU A 80 11.11 -7.31 25.83
CA LEU A 80 10.53 -6.21 25.04
C LEU A 80 11.14 -6.09 23.64
N ILE A 81 12.46 -6.25 23.50
CA ILE A 81 13.13 -6.25 22.19
C ILE A 81 12.63 -7.41 21.32
N ILE A 82 12.50 -8.61 21.88
CA ILE A 82 12.01 -9.78 21.15
C ILE A 82 10.59 -9.53 20.64
N TYR A 83 9.70 -8.97 21.47
CA TYR A 83 8.35 -8.61 21.02
C TYR A 83 8.36 -7.58 19.89
N GLY A 84 9.24 -6.57 19.96
CA GLY A 84 9.44 -5.60 18.87
C GLY A 84 9.89 -6.26 17.58
N ILE A 85 10.88 -7.17 17.65
CA ILE A 85 11.39 -7.91 16.48
C ILE A 85 10.31 -8.82 15.89
N VAL A 86 9.53 -9.52 16.72
CA VAL A 86 8.47 -10.41 16.26
C VAL A 86 7.41 -9.64 15.47
N ILE A 87 6.99 -8.47 15.97
CA ILE A 87 6.03 -7.60 15.27
C ILE A 87 6.59 -7.16 13.91
N LEU A 88 7.84 -6.67 13.89
CA LEU A 88 8.49 -6.25 12.65
C LEU A 88 8.65 -7.42 11.65
N PHE A 89 9.00 -8.60 12.15
CA PHE A 89 9.14 -9.80 11.33
C PHE A 89 7.82 -10.20 10.69
N ILE A 90 6.70 -10.19 11.43
CA ILE A 90 5.37 -10.49 10.88
C ILE A 90 5.03 -9.48 9.77
N MET A 91 5.29 -8.18 9.99
CA MET A 91 5.00 -7.15 8.99
C MET A 91 5.77 -7.38 7.69
N VAL A 92 7.07 -7.67 7.76
CA VAL A 92 7.90 -7.93 6.58
C VAL A 92 7.53 -9.26 5.92
N SER A 93 7.25 -10.28 6.72
CA SER A 93 6.91 -11.64 6.26
C SER A 93 5.62 -11.67 5.44
N VAL A 94 4.59 -10.92 5.85
CA VAL A 94 3.34 -10.81 5.08
C VAL A 94 3.59 -10.26 3.68
N TRP A 95 4.41 -9.21 3.54
CA TRP A 95 4.78 -8.65 2.23
C TRP A 95 5.61 -9.61 1.38
N GLY A 96 6.58 -10.29 2.00
CA GLY A 96 7.39 -11.31 1.32
C GLY A 96 6.52 -12.45 0.80
N LEU A 97 5.55 -12.90 1.60
CA LEU A 97 4.62 -13.96 1.21
C LEU A 97 3.65 -13.52 0.11
N VAL A 98 3.09 -12.31 0.22
CA VAL A 98 2.21 -11.74 -0.82
C VAL A 98 2.95 -11.64 -2.16
N ALA A 99 4.18 -11.12 -2.14
CA ALA A 99 5.00 -11.03 -3.34
C ALA A 99 5.30 -12.42 -3.94
N MET A 100 5.66 -13.40 -3.10
CA MET A 100 5.94 -14.77 -3.55
C MET A 100 4.70 -15.42 -4.19
N ILE A 101 3.51 -15.22 -3.62
CA ILE A 101 2.26 -15.76 -4.15
C ILE A 101 1.93 -15.10 -5.49
N GLN A 102 2.08 -13.78 -5.60
CA GLN A 102 1.83 -13.06 -6.86
C GLN A 102 2.74 -13.52 -7.98
N THR A 103 4.05 -13.65 -7.72
CA THR A 103 5.01 -14.11 -8.74
C THR A 103 4.81 -15.57 -9.14
N SER A 104 4.32 -16.41 -8.22
CA SER A 104 4.17 -17.85 -8.46
C SER A 104 2.83 -18.24 -9.09
N PHE A 105 1.74 -17.57 -8.70
CA PHE A 105 0.38 -17.94 -9.11
C PHE A 105 -0.26 -16.97 -10.11
N LEU A 106 0.29 -15.75 -10.28
CA LEU A 106 -0.20 -14.76 -11.24
C LEU A 106 0.93 -14.22 -12.14
N PRO A 107 1.59 -15.08 -12.95
CA PRO A 107 2.64 -14.64 -13.86
C PRO A 107 2.08 -13.66 -14.90
N GLY A 108 2.59 -12.42 -14.91
CA GLY A 108 2.24 -11.40 -15.90
C GLY A 108 1.05 -10.50 -15.54
N ALA A 109 0.45 -10.66 -14.36
CA ALA A 109 -0.54 -9.72 -13.87
C ALA A 109 0.19 -8.43 -13.43
N SER A 110 0.01 -7.33 -14.16
CA SER A 110 0.37 -5.96 -13.74
C SER A 110 -0.58 -5.45 -12.66
N LEU A 111 -0.84 -6.30 -11.67
CA LEU A 111 -1.39 -5.89 -10.41
C LEU A 111 -0.19 -5.42 -9.64
N ASP A 112 0.06 -4.10 -9.65
CA ASP A 112 1.04 -3.53 -8.76
C ASP A 112 0.77 -4.15 -7.39
N PRO A 113 1.76 -4.83 -6.78
CA PRO A 113 1.57 -5.39 -5.47
C PRO A 113 1.02 -4.26 -4.62
N VAL A 114 -0.03 -4.53 -3.83
CA VAL A 114 -0.69 -3.51 -3.01
C VAL A 114 0.23 -3.10 -1.85
N THR A 115 1.54 -3.04 -2.08
CA THR A 115 2.57 -2.59 -1.16
C THR A 115 2.15 -1.26 -0.58
N PRO A 116 2.42 -1.04 0.72
CA PRO A 116 2.17 0.26 1.29
C PRO A 116 3.10 1.20 0.51
N GLN A 117 2.49 2.13 -0.22
CA GLN A 117 3.24 3.13 -0.97
C GLN A 117 3.74 4.14 0.05
N PHE A 118 4.89 3.85 0.64
CA PHE A 118 5.59 4.75 1.55
C PHE A 118 6.17 5.93 0.79
#